data_AF-A0A0N4UNG7-F1
#
_entry.id   AF-A0A0N4UNG7-F1
#
_cell.length_a   1.000
_cell.length_b   1.000
_cell.length_c   1.000
_cell.angle_alpha   90.00
_cell.angle_beta   90.00
_cell.angle_gamma   90.00
#
_symmetry.space_group_name_H-M   'P 1'
#
loop_
_entity.id
_entity.type
_entity.pdbx_description
1 polymer ?
#
loop_
_entity_poly.entity_id
_entity_poly.type
_entity_poly.pdbx_seq_one_letter_code
_entity_poly.pdbx_strand_id
1 'polypeptide(L)'
;MKTCFKVHPKKIKKAKKILNCISDLGAMIPIMTKSFWENGMEYSCTDKNGSDIDNSQDFGSGEGLNDCYNNNEQVSNNFLISCSSKRIIACIDKNGDTLKEGFFLMGNNQLKFCRIYNNGKKARIESRGCFIGKENDDVMDESLHVKKYKIWRSGDYDMRCGENGVHVYRCHIGGNKSVYAGSAWIDSEQNFNVCY
;
A
#
# COMPACT_ATOMS: atom_id res chain seq x y z
N MET A 1 15.02 3.03 -10.75
CA MET A 1 14.82 3.45 -12.16
C MET A 1 13.32 3.41 -12.50
N LYS A 2 12.75 4.54 -12.98
CA LYS A 2 11.31 4.81 -13.08
C LYS A 2 10.70 4.24 -14.36
N THR A 3 9.51 3.61 -14.27
CA THR A 3 8.72 3.21 -15.46
C THR A 3 7.60 4.23 -15.67
N CYS A 4 7.77 5.16 -16.60
CA CYS A 4 6.69 5.98 -17.13
C CYS A 4 5.76 5.11 -17.98
N PHE A 5 4.45 5.21 -17.76
CA PHE A 5 3.46 4.52 -18.58
C PHE A 5 3.23 5.31 -19.88
N LYS A 6 3.44 4.64 -21.02
CA LYS A 6 3.11 5.17 -22.35
C LYS A 6 1.63 4.91 -22.60
N VAL A 7 0.80 5.94 -22.55
CA VAL A 7 -0.63 5.82 -22.92
C VAL A 7 -0.68 5.64 -24.44
N HIS A 8 -1.15 4.49 -24.91
CA HIS A 8 -1.39 4.21 -26.33
C HIS A 8 -2.62 5.01 -26.84
N PRO A 9 -2.46 6.00 -27.72
CA PRO A 9 -3.60 6.65 -28.36
C PRO A 9 -4.01 5.82 -29.58
N LYS A 10 -5.30 5.50 -29.68
CA LYS A 10 -5.90 4.94 -30.89
C LYS A 10 -5.51 5.80 -32.10
N LYS A 11 -4.96 5.12 -33.11
CA LYS A 11 -4.52 5.59 -34.44
C LYS A 11 -5.02 7.00 -34.84
N ILE A 12 -4.27 8.06 -34.50
CA ILE A 12 -4.33 9.34 -35.23
C ILE A 12 -2.91 9.88 -35.39
N LYS A 13 -2.50 10.02 -36.65
CA LYS A 13 -1.21 10.52 -37.11
C LYS A 13 -1.01 12.00 -36.72
N LYS A 14 -0.21 12.25 -35.69
CA LYS A 14 0.69 13.41 -35.48
C LYS A 14 1.39 13.16 -34.15
N ALA A 15 2.72 13.17 -34.14
CA ALA A 15 3.54 12.84 -32.97
C ALA A 15 3.16 13.74 -31.78
N LYS A 16 2.35 13.21 -30.86
CA LYS A 16 1.91 13.92 -29.66
C LYS A 16 3.15 14.05 -28.77
N LYS A 17 3.76 15.23 -28.76
CA LYS A 17 4.83 15.58 -27.83
C LYS A 17 4.29 15.36 -26.41
N ILE A 18 4.86 14.42 -25.67
CA ILE A 18 4.58 14.28 -24.24
C ILE A 18 5.05 15.60 -23.61
N LEU A 19 4.22 16.24 -22.78
CA LEU A 19 4.57 17.52 -22.14
C LEU A 19 4.85 17.36 -20.65
N ASN A 20 4.19 16.39 -20.00
CA ASN A 20 4.24 16.18 -18.56
C ASN A 20 4.27 14.68 -18.23
N CYS A 21 4.93 14.32 -17.13
CA CYS A 21 4.67 13.10 -16.38
C CYS A 21 3.48 13.31 -15.44
N ILE A 22 2.93 12.23 -14.90
CA ILE A 22 1.88 12.27 -13.89
C ILE A 22 2.37 11.48 -12.67
N SER A 23 2.26 12.05 -11.47
CA SER A 23 2.53 11.33 -10.22
C SER A 23 1.49 10.23 -9.97
N ASP A 24 1.72 9.37 -8.98
CA ASP A 24 0.74 8.36 -8.58
C ASP A 24 -0.55 8.96 -8.00
N LEU A 25 -0.49 10.18 -7.45
CA LEU A 25 -1.62 10.95 -6.95
C LEU A 25 -2.31 11.81 -8.04
N GLY A 26 -1.74 11.85 -9.25
CA GLY A 26 -2.33 12.56 -10.38
C GLY A 26 -1.76 13.96 -10.65
N ALA A 27 -0.73 14.40 -9.93
CA ALA A 27 -0.10 15.69 -10.19
C ALA A 27 0.65 15.68 -11.52
N MET A 28 0.46 16.73 -12.33
CA MET A 28 1.23 16.90 -13.57
C MET A 28 2.61 17.46 -13.25
N ILE A 29 3.65 16.73 -13.64
CA ILE A 29 5.05 17.11 -13.45
C ILE A 29 5.63 17.46 -14.83
N PRO A 30 6.13 18.69 -15.06
CA PRO A 30 6.75 19.05 -16.32
C PRO A 30 7.91 18.13 -16.69
N ILE A 31 8.07 17.84 -17.99
CA ILE A 31 9.26 17.14 -18.46
C ILE A 31 10.54 17.93 -18.15
N MET A 32 11.63 17.20 -17.93
CA MET A 32 12.93 17.63 -17.40
C MET A 32 12.93 18.06 -15.92
N THR A 33 11.84 17.88 -15.18
CA THR A 33 11.83 18.15 -13.74
C THR A 33 12.74 17.15 -13.02
N LYS A 34 13.85 17.64 -12.44
CA LYS A 34 14.83 16.82 -11.71
C LYS A 34 14.33 16.36 -10.35
N SER A 35 13.53 17.17 -9.67
CA SER A 35 12.94 16.88 -8.35
C SER A 35 11.58 17.57 -8.21
N PHE A 36 10.59 16.83 -7.71
CA PHE A 36 9.24 17.30 -7.39
C PHE A 36 8.73 16.53 -6.18
N TRP A 37 8.38 17.21 -5.10
CA TRP A 37 7.92 16.56 -3.87
C TRP A 37 6.40 16.62 -3.74
N GLU A 38 5.77 15.48 -3.44
CA GLU A 38 4.34 15.39 -3.17
C GLU A 38 4.08 14.41 -2.02
N ASN A 39 3.43 14.88 -0.95
CA ASN A 39 3.12 14.12 0.26
C ASN A 39 4.31 13.29 0.81
N GLY A 40 5.51 13.88 0.83
CA GLY A 40 6.72 13.25 1.35
C GLY A 40 7.41 12.26 0.40
N MET A 41 6.93 12.12 -0.85
CA MET A 41 7.62 11.34 -1.88
C MET A 41 8.22 12.24 -2.96
N GLU A 42 9.41 11.86 -3.45
CA GLU A 42 10.13 12.60 -4.47
C GLU A 42 9.99 11.97 -5.87
N TYR A 43 9.55 12.79 -6.82
CA TYR A 43 9.37 12.48 -8.23
C TYR A 43 10.41 13.19 -9.08
N SER A 44 10.63 12.66 -10.28
CA SER A 44 11.46 13.27 -11.31
C SER A 44 10.93 12.80 -12.65
N CYS A 45 10.89 13.71 -13.61
CA CYS A 45 10.31 13.53 -14.93
C CYS A 45 11.36 13.92 -15.96
N THR A 46 12.27 13.01 -16.33
CA THR A 46 13.34 13.27 -17.31
C THR A 46 13.14 12.41 -18.55
N ASP A 47 13.22 13.01 -19.74
CA ASP A 47 13.16 12.29 -21.01
C ASP A 47 14.46 11.53 -21.24
N LYS A 48 14.46 10.22 -21.01
CA LYS A 48 15.58 9.33 -21.38
C LYS A 48 15.56 9.05 -22.88
N ASN A 49 15.82 10.06 -23.69
CA ASN A 49 16.19 9.91 -25.11
C ASN A 49 17.30 10.92 -25.41
N GLY A 50 18.53 10.60 -25.03
CA GLY A 50 19.70 11.41 -25.30
C GLY A 50 20.91 10.86 -24.56
N SER A 51 21.78 10.19 -25.32
CA SER A 51 23.23 10.03 -25.15
C SER A 51 23.79 9.92 -23.73
N ASP A 52 24.34 8.73 -23.45
CA ASP A 52 25.63 8.47 -22.78
C ASP A 52 25.91 9.04 -21.37
N ILE A 53 26.75 8.29 -20.66
CA ILE A 53 27.35 8.52 -19.33
C ILE A 53 26.70 7.61 -18.26
N ASP A 54 27.14 6.36 -18.16
CA ASP A 54 28.34 5.88 -17.45
C ASP A 54 28.01 5.46 -16.01
N ASN A 55 28.72 4.45 -15.56
CA ASN A 55 28.50 3.69 -14.35
C ASN A 55 28.45 4.57 -13.09
N SER A 56 27.25 4.83 -12.57
CA SER A 56 27.08 5.07 -11.14
C SER A 56 25.74 4.55 -10.65
N GLN A 57 25.86 3.58 -9.77
CA GLN A 57 24.87 3.03 -8.86
C GLN A 57 23.95 4.13 -8.31
N ASP A 58 22.66 4.09 -8.63
CA ASP A 58 21.62 4.62 -7.75
C ASP A 58 20.24 4.02 -8.12
N PHE A 59 20.09 2.73 -7.85
CA PHE A 59 18.77 2.11 -7.78
C PHE A 59 18.23 2.41 -6.39
N GLY A 60 17.33 3.39 -6.30
CA GLY A 60 16.80 3.90 -5.03
C GLY A 60 16.46 2.83 -4.01
N SER A 61 16.72 3.15 -2.74
CA SER A 61 16.64 2.44 -1.45
C SER A 61 15.97 1.06 -1.36
N GLY A 62 16.14 0.21 -2.36
CA GLY A 62 15.87 -1.21 -2.28
C GLY A 62 17.07 -1.82 -1.60
N GLU A 63 16.87 -2.39 -0.42
CA GLU A 63 17.70 -3.49 0.05
C GLU A 63 17.90 -4.41 -1.15
N GLY A 64 19.14 -4.49 -1.64
CA GLY A 64 19.42 -5.22 -2.87
C GLY A 64 18.91 -6.64 -2.74
N LEU A 65 18.62 -7.30 -3.86
CA LEU A 65 18.42 -8.76 -3.92
C LEU A 65 19.67 -9.57 -3.50
N ASN A 66 20.60 -8.94 -2.77
CA ASN A 66 21.79 -9.52 -2.18
C ASN A 66 21.44 -10.61 -1.16
N ASP A 67 20.22 -10.68 -0.63
CA ASP A 67 19.84 -11.75 0.32
C ASP A 67 19.50 -13.09 -0.36
N CYS A 68 19.53 -13.17 -1.69
CA CYS A 68 19.37 -14.41 -2.44
C CYS A 68 20.56 -15.40 -2.30
N TYR A 69 21.50 -15.18 -1.37
CA TYR A 69 22.74 -15.97 -1.27
C TYR A 69 22.51 -17.47 -1.04
N ASN A 70 21.40 -17.87 -0.38
CA ASN A 70 21.17 -19.28 -0.02
C ASN A 70 19.74 -19.80 -0.23
N ASN A 71 18.79 -18.96 -0.65
CA ASN A 71 17.38 -19.36 -0.78
C ASN A 71 16.91 -19.29 -2.24
N ASN A 72 16.07 -20.24 -2.64
CA ASN A 72 15.41 -20.21 -3.96
C ASN A 72 14.41 -19.06 -4.08
N GLU A 73 13.87 -18.62 -2.95
CA GLU A 73 12.84 -17.59 -2.85
C GLU A 73 13.13 -16.65 -1.68
N GLN A 74 12.72 -15.39 -1.82
CA GLN A 74 12.86 -14.34 -0.82
C GLN A 74 11.54 -13.61 -0.65
N VAL A 75 11.23 -13.21 0.59
CA VAL A 75 10.12 -12.31 0.90
C VAL A 75 10.66 -10.90 1.13
N SER A 76 10.12 -9.90 0.43
CA SER A 76 10.41 -8.49 0.69
C SER A 76 9.13 -7.67 0.57
N ASN A 77 8.78 -6.90 1.60
CA ASN A 77 7.58 -6.05 1.64
C ASN A 77 6.30 -6.78 1.18
N ASN A 78 6.13 -8.03 1.63
CA ASN A 78 5.02 -8.93 1.28
C ASN A 78 4.98 -9.38 -0.18
N PHE A 79 6.08 -9.26 -0.92
CA PHE A 79 6.25 -9.91 -2.23
C PHE A 79 7.13 -11.14 -2.09
N LEU A 80 6.65 -12.27 -2.60
CA LEU A 80 7.45 -13.47 -2.81
C LEU A 80 8.20 -13.35 -4.13
N ILE A 81 9.52 -13.45 -4.09
CA ILE A 81 10.43 -13.27 -5.22
C ILE A 81 11.19 -14.56 -5.46
N SER A 82 11.14 -15.09 -6.67
CA SER A 82 12.02 -16.19 -7.10
C SER A 82 13.41 -15.63 -7.40
N CYS A 83 14.41 -16.10 -6.66
CA CYS A 83 15.80 -15.69 -6.86
C CYS A 83 16.36 -16.21 -8.19
N SER A 84 16.00 -17.43 -8.60
CA SER A 84 16.46 -18.04 -9.85
C SER A 84 15.92 -17.32 -11.10
N SER A 85 14.63 -17.02 -11.13
CA SER A 85 13.98 -16.38 -12.29
C SER A 85 13.99 -14.84 -12.23
N LYS A 86 14.35 -14.26 -11.07
CA LYS A 86 14.25 -12.82 -10.77
C LYS A 86 12.87 -12.28 -11.11
N ARG A 87 11.83 -12.96 -10.60
CA ARG A 87 10.40 -12.64 -10.81
C ARG A 87 9.68 -12.59 -9.48
N ILE A 88 8.73 -11.66 -9.38
CA ILE A 88 7.72 -11.65 -8.31
C ILE A 88 6.71 -12.76 -8.64
N ILE A 89 6.57 -13.71 -7.72
CA ILE A 89 5.73 -14.91 -7.85
C ILE A 89 4.33 -14.65 -7.31
N ALA A 90 4.25 -14.05 -6.13
CA ALA A 90 3.02 -13.88 -5.37
C ALA A 90 3.16 -12.69 -4.41
N CYS A 91 2.04 -12.20 -3.88
CA CYS A 91 2.03 -11.50 -2.60
C CYS A 91 1.85 -12.51 -1.46
N ILE A 92 2.26 -12.12 -0.25
CA ILE A 92 2.13 -12.92 0.97
C ILE A 92 1.22 -12.19 1.93
N ASP A 93 0.25 -12.91 2.50
CA ASP A 93 -0.66 -12.36 3.48
C ASP A 93 -0.15 -12.46 4.93
N LYS A 94 -0.94 -12.00 5.89
CA LYS A 94 -0.58 -12.02 7.32
C LYS A 94 -0.38 -13.44 7.89
N ASN A 95 -0.94 -14.46 7.25
CA ASN A 95 -0.86 -15.86 7.68
C ASN A 95 0.29 -16.61 6.96
N GLY A 96 0.93 -15.98 5.98
CA GLY A 96 1.98 -16.58 5.17
C GLY A 96 1.48 -17.24 3.88
N ASP A 97 0.18 -17.11 3.58
CA ASP A 97 -0.40 -17.67 2.36
C ASP A 97 -0.04 -16.80 1.15
N THR A 98 0.15 -17.48 0.00
CA THR A 98 0.57 -16.83 -1.24
C THR A 98 -0.59 -16.65 -2.21
N LEU A 99 -0.68 -15.48 -2.84
CA LEU A 99 -1.65 -15.22 -3.91
C LEU A 99 -1.01 -14.47 -5.09
N LYS A 100 -1.42 -14.82 -6.33
CA LYS A 100 -0.92 -14.15 -7.54
C LYS A 100 -1.63 -12.82 -7.83
N GLU A 101 -2.92 -12.76 -7.55
CA GLU A 101 -3.77 -11.58 -7.73
C GLU A 101 -5.00 -11.74 -6.83
N GLY A 102 -5.50 -10.64 -6.26
CA GLY A 102 -6.71 -10.64 -5.44
C GLY A 102 -6.58 -9.91 -4.12
N PHE A 103 -7.67 -9.94 -3.35
CA PHE A 103 -7.71 -9.38 -2.00
C PHE A 103 -6.97 -10.28 -1.00
N PHE A 104 -6.31 -9.66 -0.03
CA PHE A 104 -5.67 -10.34 1.09
C PHE A 104 -5.56 -9.41 2.30
N LEU A 105 -5.27 -9.99 3.45
CA LEU A 105 -5.16 -9.26 4.71
C LEU A 105 -3.71 -9.08 5.14
N MET A 106 -3.39 -7.86 5.55
CA MET A 106 -2.20 -7.57 6.36
C MET A 106 -2.59 -7.46 7.84
N GLY A 107 -1.63 -7.11 8.71
CA GLY A 107 -1.87 -6.88 10.14
C GLY A 107 -3.07 -5.96 10.41
N ASN A 108 -3.72 -6.17 11.55
CA ASN A 108 -4.91 -5.43 12.00
C ASN A 108 -6.05 -5.39 10.96
N ASN A 109 -6.23 -6.49 10.21
CA ASN A 109 -7.24 -6.64 9.16
C ASN A 109 -7.22 -5.53 8.11
N GLN A 110 -6.03 -5.02 7.78
CA GLN A 110 -5.85 -4.10 6.67
C GLN A 110 -6.07 -4.84 5.35
N LEU A 111 -7.08 -4.43 4.59
CA LEU A 111 -7.45 -5.04 3.32
C LEU A 111 -6.57 -4.47 2.21
N LYS A 112 -5.88 -5.36 1.51
CA LYS A 112 -5.03 -5.05 0.36
C LYS A 112 -5.50 -5.78 -0.88
N PHE A 113 -5.09 -5.29 -2.04
CA PHE A 113 -5.24 -6.00 -3.31
C PHE A 113 -3.86 -6.17 -3.96
N CYS A 114 -3.48 -7.41 -4.21
CA CYS A 114 -2.26 -7.76 -4.92
C CYS A 114 -2.51 -7.80 -6.42
N ARG A 115 -1.58 -7.27 -7.21
CA ARG A 115 -1.57 -7.44 -8.67
C ARG A 115 -0.17 -7.62 -9.19
N ILE A 116 0.06 -8.72 -9.90
CA ILE A 116 1.34 -9.01 -10.56
C ILE A 116 1.19 -8.77 -12.07
N TYR A 117 2.16 -8.06 -12.63
CA TYR A 117 2.17 -7.63 -14.02
C TYR A 117 3.37 -8.20 -14.77
N ASN A 118 3.24 -8.28 -16.09
CA ASN A 118 4.36 -8.56 -17.01
C ASN A 118 5.12 -9.84 -16.62
N ASN A 119 4.37 -10.89 -16.26
CA ASN A 119 4.92 -12.18 -15.84
C ASN A 119 5.93 -12.03 -14.69
N GLY A 120 5.58 -11.29 -13.63
CA GLY A 120 6.42 -11.10 -12.45
C GLY A 120 7.56 -10.08 -12.58
N LYS A 121 7.59 -9.25 -13.64
CA LYS A 121 8.55 -8.12 -13.71
C LYS A 121 8.11 -6.91 -12.89
N LYS A 122 6.85 -6.85 -12.48
CA LYS A 122 6.29 -5.75 -11.70
C LYS A 122 5.14 -6.29 -10.86
N ALA A 123 4.95 -5.75 -9.68
CA ALA A 123 3.77 -6.00 -8.87
C ALA A 123 3.34 -4.73 -8.14
N ARG A 124 2.11 -4.72 -7.65
CA ARG A 124 1.58 -3.65 -6.81
C ARG A 124 0.69 -4.24 -5.73
N ILE A 125 0.85 -3.74 -4.51
CA ILE A 125 -0.09 -3.95 -3.41
C ILE A 125 -0.83 -2.62 -3.22
N GLU A 126 -2.15 -2.63 -3.43
CA GLU A 126 -3.00 -1.44 -3.29
C GLU A 126 -3.80 -1.51 -1.99
N SER A 127 -3.92 -0.39 -1.29
CA SER A 127 -4.77 -0.32 -0.10
C SER A 127 -6.24 -0.27 -0.50
N ARG A 128 -7.06 -1.18 0.03
CA ARG A 128 -8.49 -1.28 -0.26
C ARG A 128 -9.40 -1.02 0.93
N GLY A 129 -8.81 -0.79 2.11
CA GLY A 129 -9.54 -0.43 3.33
C GLY A 129 -9.23 -1.44 4.42
N CYS A 130 -10.27 -1.93 5.07
CA CYS A 130 -10.19 -2.91 6.13
C CYS A 130 -11.24 -4.00 5.95
N PHE A 131 -10.98 -5.15 6.53
CA PHE A 131 -11.91 -6.28 6.57
C PHE A 131 -12.49 -6.41 7.98
N ILE A 132 -13.81 -6.56 8.09
CA ILE A 132 -14.51 -6.67 9.39
C ILE A 132 -15.13 -8.06 9.63
N GLY A 133 -14.80 -9.04 8.78
CA GLY A 133 -15.16 -10.43 8.98
C GLY A 133 -14.32 -11.13 10.05
N LYS A 134 -14.72 -12.35 10.36
CA LYS A 134 -14.01 -13.34 11.17
C LYS A 134 -12.90 -14.01 10.37
N GLU A 135 -12.06 -14.77 11.06
CA GLU A 135 -10.91 -15.46 10.46
C GLU A 135 -11.29 -16.48 9.38
N ASN A 136 -12.48 -17.08 9.49
CA ASN A 136 -13.00 -18.06 8.53
C ASN A 136 -13.95 -17.46 7.48
N ASP A 137 -14.18 -16.14 7.49
CA ASP A 137 -14.99 -15.48 6.48
C ASP A 137 -14.18 -15.28 5.18
N ASP A 138 -14.87 -15.29 4.03
CA ASP A 138 -14.22 -15.10 2.75
C ASP A 138 -13.73 -13.64 2.59
N VAL A 139 -12.42 -13.46 2.39
CA VAL A 139 -11.82 -12.14 2.14
C VAL A 139 -12.35 -11.49 0.85
N MET A 140 -12.88 -12.28 -0.08
CA MET A 140 -13.49 -11.78 -1.32
C MET A 140 -14.92 -11.26 -1.11
N ASP A 141 -15.53 -11.48 0.06
CA ASP A 141 -16.85 -10.93 0.39
C ASP A 141 -16.75 -9.42 0.64
N GLU A 142 -17.09 -8.64 -0.39
CA GLU A 142 -17.06 -7.18 -0.35
C GLU A 142 -18.04 -6.58 0.67
N SER A 143 -19.04 -7.33 1.15
CA SER A 143 -19.95 -6.83 2.21
C SER A 143 -19.25 -6.64 3.55
N LEU A 144 -18.14 -7.36 3.75
CA LEU A 144 -17.25 -7.27 4.91
C LEU A 144 -16.11 -6.28 4.69
N HIS A 145 -16.09 -5.56 3.55
CA HIS A 145 -15.08 -4.55 3.25
C HIS A 145 -15.51 -3.18 3.72
N VAL A 146 -14.61 -2.52 4.44
CA VAL A 146 -14.81 -1.18 4.96
C VAL A 146 -13.80 -0.24 4.32
N LYS A 147 -14.30 0.80 3.67
CA LYS A 147 -13.47 1.86 3.08
C LYS A 147 -12.60 2.54 4.14
N LYS A 148 -11.39 2.96 3.71
CA LYS A 148 -10.48 3.78 4.53
C LYS A 148 -11.24 4.98 5.12
N TYR A 149 -10.97 5.25 6.38
CA TYR A 149 -11.55 6.28 7.25
C TYR A 149 -13.02 6.13 7.64
N LYS A 150 -13.71 5.08 7.21
CA LYS A 150 -15.05 4.80 7.73
C LYS A 150 -14.95 4.49 9.23
N ILE A 151 -15.93 4.99 9.98
CA ILE A 151 -16.12 4.76 11.40
C ILE A 151 -17.42 3.97 11.58
N TRP A 152 -17.44 2.99 12.49
CA TRP A 152 -18.65 2.23 12.84
C TRP A 152 -18.67 1.86 14.33
N ARG A 153 -19.86 1.69 14.88
CA ARG A 153 -20.06 1.27 16.27
C ARG A 153 -19.83 -0.24 16.39
N SER A 154 -19.09 -0.68 17.41
CA SER A 154 -18.95 -2.08 17.79
C SER A 154 -18.90 -2.18 19.31
N GLY A 155 -20.00 -2.64 19.93
CA GLY A 155 -20.14 -2.65 21.39
C GLY A 155 -19.96 -1.24 21.97
N ASP A 156 -19.09 -1.11 22.97
CA ASP A 156 -18.76 0.16 23.62
C ASP A 156 -17.75 1.01 22.86
N TYR A 157 -17.32 0.60 21.68
CA TYR A 157 -16.33 1.30 20.87
C TYR A 157 -16.94 1.88 19.59
N ASP A 158 -16.39 3.00 19.14
CA ASP A 158 -16.39 3.33 17.72
C ASP A 158 -15.08 2.83 17.15
N MET A 159 -15.16 1.98 16.14
CA MET A 159 -14.02 1.46 15.39
C MET A 159 -13.79 2.34 14.16
N ARG A 160 -12.54 2.45 13.72
CA ARG A 160 -12.16 3.13 12.48
C ARG A 160 -11.26 2.24 11.65
N CYS A 161 -11.49 2.26 10.34
CA CYS A 161 -10.52 1.75 9.39
C CYS A 161 -9.54 2.87 9.07
N GLY A 162 -8.32 2.85 9.61
CA GLY A 162 -7.33 3.86 9.25
C GLY A 162 -6.20 3.32 8.40
N GLU A 163 -5.04 3.93 8.54
CA GLU A 163 -3.90 3.62 7.67
C GLU A 163 -3.34 2.24 7.94
N ASN A 164 -3.29 1.85 9.22
CA ASN A 164 -2.71 0.59 9.70
C ASN A 164 -3.77 -0.47 10.03
N GLY A 165 -4.93 -0.43 9.37
CA GLY A 165 -6.03 -1.36 9.62
C GLY A 165 -7.09 -0.85 10.59
N VAL A 166 -7.85 -1.78 11.17
CA VAL A 166 -8.94 -1.52 12.12
C VAL A 166 -8.37 -1.18 13.49
N HIS A 167 -8.84 -0.11 14.10
CA HIS A 167 -8.48 0.30 15.47
C HIS A 167 -9.63 1.04 16.15
N VAL A 168 -9.53 1.19 17.47
CA VAL A 168 -10.48 2.00 18.25
C VAL A 168 -10.31 3.48 17.90
N TYR A 169 -11.42 4.15 17.65
CA TYR A 169 -11.50 5.59 17.43
C TYR A 169 -11.99 6.31 18.70
N ARG A 170 -13.03 5.77 19.34
CA ARG A 170 -13.59 6.29 20.59
C ARG A 170 -14.10 5.17 21.48
N CYS A 171 -14.01 5.35 22.78
CA CYS A 171 -14.63 4.51 23.79
C CYS A 171 -15.80 5.25 24.42
N HIS A 172 -16.92 4.57 24.60
CA HIS A 172 -18.12 5.11 25.24
C HIS A 172 -18.14 4.67 26.69
N ILE A 173 -18.15 5.62 27.62
CA ILE A 173 -17.93 5.39 29.06
C ILE A 173 -19.22 5.56 29.88
N GLY A 174 -20.38 5.49 29.22
CA GLY A 174 -21.70 5.68 29.83
C GLY A 174 -22.13 7.15 29.90
N GLY A 175 -23.43 7.37 30.18
CA GLY A 175 -23.99 8.72 30.36
C GLY A 175 -23.80 9.66 29.17
N ASN A 176 -23.82 9.14 27.93
CA ASN A 176 -23.49 9.86 26.69
C ASN A 176 -22.05 10.41 26.59
N LYS A 177 -21.17 10.04 27.53
CA LYS A 177 -19.76 10.43 27.49
C LYS A 177 -18.97 9.47 26.61
N SER A 178 -18.06 10.02 25.83
CA SER A 178 -17.07 9.26 25.07
C SER A 178 -15.72 9.93 25.20
N VAL A 179 -14.67 9.13 25.06
CA VAL A 179 -13.27 9.57 25.02
C VAL A 179 -12.61 9.04 23.76
N TYR A 180 -11.67 9.79 23.19
CA TYR A 180 -10.94 9.35 22.01
C TYR A 180 -9.85 8.34 22.37
N ALA A 181 -9.51 7.47 21.42
CA ALA A 181 -8.36 6.59 21.56
C ALA A 181 -7.09 7.38 21.89
N GLY A 182 -6.21 6.81 22.71
CA GLY A 182 -5.05 7.47 23.32
C GLY A 182 -5.34 8.21 24.63
N SER A 183 -6.60 8.21 25.11
CA SER A 183 -6.97 8.83 26.39
C SER A 183 -6.97 7.81 27.52
N ALA A 184 -6.66 8.27 28.74
CA ALA A 184 -6.80 7.50 29.98
C ALA A 184 -7.57 8.31 31.04
N TRP A 185 -8.27 7.63 31.95
CA TRP A 185 -9.00 8.26 33.05
C TRP A 185 -9.09 7.34 34.26
N ILE A 186 -9.42 7.92 35.42
CA ILE A 186 -9.79 7.18 36.62
C ILE A 186 -11.29 7.38 36.82
N ASP A 187 -12.03 6.31 37.05
CA ASP A 187 -13.48 6.38 37.28
C ASP A 187 -13.84 6.62 38.76
N SER A 188 -15.13 6.70 39.06
CA SER A 188 -15.63 6.91 40.44
C SER A 188 -15.32 5.76 41.39
N GLU A 189 -15.01 4.58 40.86
CA GLU A 189 -14.62 3.38 41.62
C GLU A 189 -13.10 3.31 41.82
N GLN A 190 -12.37 4.34 41.40
CA GLN A 190 -10.90 4.42 41.41
C GLN A 190 -10.21 3.44 40.46
N ASN A 191 -10.91 2.92 39.44
CA ASN A 191 -10.27 2.08 38.43
C ASN A 191 -9.59 2.94 37.37
N PHE A 192 -8.35 2.59 37.03
CA PHE A 192 -7.62 3.18 35.91
C PHE A 192 -8.08 2.54 34.60
N ASN A 193 -8.50 3.38 33.66
CA ASN A 193 -9.03 2.99 32.36
C ASN A 193 -8.23 3.66 31.24
N VAL A 194 -8.09 2.98 30.10
CA VAL A 194 -7.45 3.51 28.89
C VAL A 194 -8.30 3.14 27.67
N CYS A 195 -8.42 4.08 26.73
CA CYS A 195 -9.03 3.83 25.43
C CYS A 195 -7.92 3.65 24.39
N TYR A 196 -7.72 2.43 23.88
CA TYR A 196 -6.75 2.13 22.83
C TYR A 196 -7.25 1.07 21.86
#